data_AF-A0AAV1LJ17-F1
#
_entry.id   AF-A0AAV1LJ17-F1
#
_cell.length_a   1.000
_cell.length_b   1.000
_cell.length_c   1.000
_cell.angle_alpha   90.00
_cell.angle_beta   90.00
_cell.angle_gamma   90.00
#
_symmetry.space_group_name_H-M   'P 1'
#
loop_
_entity.id
_entity.type
_entity.pdbx_description
1 polymer ?
#
loop_
_entity_poly.entity_id
_entity_poly.type
_entity_poly.pdbx_seq_one_letter_code
_entity_poly.pdbx_strand_id
1 'polypeptide(L)'
;MIQNVYKHVFEEKAASLLPIEAPEKKECVSKTADILGIGVTSVYSVLKECKENEQFKSPEKRGPKHSFKDKLDDFTFAAIRRKVHNFFYANESPTIIKILKVVNEDPDLPNFSWSTLRNVMKHLNFKYVTKSRHSILIDRQDIILWRQRYLRKIKEYRREGRYIYYQDETWINEGHAPKKAWIDQTVLSSRQAFLDGLTTGLKQPSGKGKRLIVGHIGGEEGFVEDSLLIFEAKKNKEDYHQEMNADSFEKWFRGVLPKLKPNSVVVMDNAPYHSRKLESLPKMSWTKPRILEWLTSKNILFEATMVKATLIDIVRQHKQEHCDKYVVDEMAAQHGIIVLRLPPYHCELNPIELVWAQAKGYVARNNKTFKMTEVKKLFEEGLQHITPEKWNSCVSHIIKKEDKMYGLDHMIDNVTDRFLINVTESDSDDFLSDNE
;
A
#
# COMPACT_ATOMS: atom_id res chain seq x y z
N MET A 1 -43.29 25.91 -26.96
CA MET A 1 -43.06 24.67 -27.74
C MET A 1 -44.20 23.68 -27.59
N ILE A 2 -44.45 23.12 -26.39
CA ILE A 2 -45.54 22.15 -26.14
C ILE A 2 -46.91 22.66 -26.60
N GLN A 3 -47.28 23.90 -26.27
CA GLN A 3 -48.54 24.53 -26.71
C GLN A 3 -48.65 24.64 -28.24
N ASN A 4 -47.55 24.96 -28.93
CA ASN A 4 -47.56 25.13 -30.38
C ASN A 4 -47.72 23.78 -31.08
N VAL A 5 -47.04 22.74 -30.59
CA VAL A 5 -47.18 21.37 -31.11
C VAL A 5 -48.59 20.84 -30.86
N TYR A 6 -49.15 21.07 -29.66
CA TYR A 6 -50.52 20.71 -29.35
C TYR A 6 -51.53 21.42 -30.28
N LYS A 7 -51.35 22.73 -30.51
CA LYS A 7 -52.20 23.52 -31.41
C LYS A 7 -52.15 22.97 -32.85
N HIS A 8 -50.95 22.67 -33.34
CA HIS A 8 -50.76 22.09 -34.66
C HIS A 8 -51.42 20.70 -34.79
N VAL A 9 -51.24 19.82 -33.80
CA VAL A 9 -51.88 18.49 -33.76
C VAL A 9 -53.41 18.60 -33.69
N PHE A 10 -53.93 19.59 -32.97
CA PHE A 10 -55.35 19.83 -32.84
C PHE A 10 -55.95 20.35 -34.16
N GLU A 11 -55.28 21.29 -34.83
CA GLU A 11 -55.69 21.84 -36.13
C GLU A 11 -55.63 20.80 -37.26
N GLU A 12 -54.56 20.00 -37.30
CA GLU A 12 -54.40 18.87 -38.24
C GLU A 12 -55.56 17.87 -38.11
N LYS A 13 -55.91 17.51 -36.86
CA LYS A 13 -57.04 16.61 -36.60
C LYS A 13 -58.38 17.26 -36.92
N ALA A 14 -58.57 18.55 -36.62
CA ALA A 14 -59.81 19.25 -36.94
C ALA A 14 -60.05 19.34 -38.44
N ALA A 15 -59.00 19.50 -39.24
CA ALA A 15 -59.08 19.51 -40.70
C ALA A 15 -59.45 18.13 -41.30
N SER A 16 -59.25 17.04 -40.56
CA SER A 16 -59.59 15.68 -40.98
C SER A 16 -61.00 15.21 -40.57
N LEU A 17 -61.75 16.04 -39.83
CA LEU A 17 -63.08 15.72 -39.30
C LEU A 17 -64.18 16.53 -40.01
N LEU A 18 -65.41 16.03 -39.98
CA LEU A 18 -66.57 16.74 -40.51
C LEU A 18 -66.80 18.05 -39.73
N PRO A 19 -67.39 19.11 -40.35
CA PRO A 19 -67.47 20.47 -39.76
C PRO A 19 -68.19 20.61 -38.40
N ILE A 20 -68.80 19.53 -37.90
CA ILE A 20 -69.63 19.50 -36.70
C ILE A 20 -68.90 18.76 -35.55
N GLU A 21 -67.78 18.09 -35.82
CA GLU A 21 -67.04 17.27 -34.85
C GLU A 21 -65.73 17.93 -34.41
N ALA A 22 -65.51 18.00 -33.10
CA ALA A 22 -64.28 18.54 -32.52
C ALA A 22 -63.28 17.41 -32.16
N PRO A 23 -61.96 17.59 -32.39
CA PRO A 23 -60.96 16.60 -32.03
C PRO A 23 -60.96 16.24 -30.55
N GLU A 24 -60.84 14.95 -30.23
CA GLU A 24 -60.79 14.50 -28.84
C GLU A 24 -59.49 14.95 -28.16
N LYS A 25 -59.63 15.75 -27.09
CA LYS A 25 -58.51 16.34 -26.35
C LYS A 25 -57.50 15.29 -25.88
N LYS A 26 -57.97 14.14 -25.39
CA LYS A 26 -57.12 13.07 -24.86
C LYS A 26 -56.15 12.54 -25.92
N GLU A 27 -56.63 12.35 -27.14
CA GLU A 27 -55.78 11.87 -28.23
C GLU A 27 -54.80 12.93 -28.72
N CYS A 28 -55.21 14.20 -28.80
CA CYS A 28 -54.33 15.31 -29.16
C CYS A 28 -53.19 15.46 -28.15
N VAL A 29 -53.48 15.30 -26.85
CA VAL A 29 -52.47 15.32 -25.80
C VAL A 29 -51.52 14.12 -25.91
N SER A 30 -52.02 12.91 -26.19
CA SER A 30 -51.17 11.72 -26.37
C SER A 30 -50.23 11.88 -27.56
N LYS A 31 -50.75 12.27 -28.73
CA LYS A 31 -49.93 12.48 -29.94
C LYS A 31 -48.90 13.61 -29.74
N THR A 32 -49.24 14.66 -28.98
CA THR A 32 -48.29 15.71 -28.61
C THR A 32 -47.17 15.19 -27.69
N ALA A 33 -47.52 14.33 -26.74
CA ALA A 33 -46.56 13.69 -25.84
C ALA A 33 -45.58 12.79 -26.61
N ASP A 34 -46.08 12.02 -27.57
CA ASP A 34 -45.29 11.13 -28.42
C ASP A 34 -44.35 11.92 -29.34
N ILE A 35 -44.82 12.98 -30.00
CA ILE A 35 -44.00 13.84 -30.88
C ILE A 35 -42.84 14.49 -30.12
N LEU A 36 -43.08 14.88 -28.86
CA LEU A 36 -42.09 15.59 -28.05
C LEU A 36 -41.27 14.67 -27.12
N GLY A 37 -41.60 13.39 -27.04
CA GLY A 37 -40.94 12.43 -26.14
C GLY A 37 -41.10 12.76 -24.65
N ILE A 38 -42.22 13.35 -24.24
CA ILE A 38 -42.49 13.76 -22.85
C ILE A 38 -43.70 13.00 -22.27
N GLY A 39 -43.85 13.00 -20.94
CA GLY A 39 -45.01 12.39 -20.30
C GLY A 39 -46.31 13.12 -20.61
N VAL A 40 -47.40 12.36 -20.84
CA VAL A 40 -48.77 12.87 -21.06
C VAL A 40 -49.20 13.85 -19.94
N THR A 41 -48.84 13.55 -18.70
CA THR A 41 -49.11 14.41 -17.52
C THR A 41 -48.43 15.77 -17.61
N SER A 42 -47.24 15.85 -18.20
CA SER A 42 -46.52 17.10 -18.41
C SER A 42 -47.22 17.97 -19.45
N VAL A 43 -47.73 17.36 -20.53
CA VAL A 43 -48.52 18.09 -21.54
C VAL A 43 -49.81 18.65 -20.91
N TYR A 44 -50.54 17.86 -20.12
CA TYR A 44 -51.72 18.35 -19.39
C TYR A 44 -51.39 19.50 -18.43
N SER A 45 -50.29 19.40 -17.69
CA SER A 45 -49.87 20.42 -16.72
C SER A 45 -49.58 21.75 -17.42
N VAL A 46 -48.85 21.69 -18.55
CA VAL A 46 -48.51 22.87 -19.36
C VAL A 46 -49.76 23.48 -20.02
N LEU A 47 -50.68 22.66 -20.56
CA LEU A 47 -51.94 23.16 -21.14
C LEU A 47 -52.86 23.79 -20.09
N LYS A 48 -52.84 23.28 -18.85
CA LYS A 48 -53.56 23.89 -17.73
C LYS A 48 -52.95 25.25 -17.37
N GLU A 49 -51.62 25.33 -17.29
CA GLU A 49 -50.89 26.57 -17.02
C GLU A 49 -51.15 27.63 -18.12
N CYS A 50 -51.21 27.25 -19.40
CA CYS A 50 -51.60 28.13 -20.51
C CYS A 50 -53.02 28.69 -20.39
N LYS A 51 -53.95 27.93 -19.81
CA LYS A 51 -55.35 28.36 -19.67
C LYS A 51 -55.50 29.37 -18.54
N GLU A 52 -54.65 29.28 -17.52
CA GLU A 52 -54.70 30.09 -16.31
C GLU A 52 -53.81 31.35 -16.40
N ASN A 53 -52.78 31.37 -17.26
CA ASN A 53 -51.86 32.50 -17.42
C ASN A 53 -51.56 32.81 -18.90
N GLU A 54 -51.53 34.10 -19.28
CA GLU A 54 -51.15 34.55 -20.64
C GLU A 54 -49.65 34.35 -20.96
N GLN A 55 -48.80 34.15 -19.94
CA GLN A 55 -47.36 33.87 -20.09
C GLN A 55 -46.90 32.74 -19.15
N PHE A 56 -46.02 31.87 -19.65
CA PHE A 56 -45.39 30.80 -18.85
C PHE A 56 -44.47 31.39 -17.78
N LYS A 57 -44.60 30.95 -16.54
CA LYS A 57 -43.63 31.27 -15.49
C LYS A 57 -42.50 30.26 -15.54
N SER A 58 -41.27 30.73 -15.42
CA SER A 58 -40.13 29.81 -15.22
C SER A 58 -40.31 29.05 -13.90
N PRO A 59 -39.99 27.74 -13.83
CA PRO A 59 -40.08 26.99 -12.59
C PRO A 59 -39.31 27.70 -11.47
N GLU A 60 -39.93 27.83 -10.29
CA GLU A 60 -39.24 28.39 -9.14
C GLU A 60 -37.98 27.57 -8.83
N LYS A 61 -36.85 28.26 -8.69
CA LYS A 61 -35.61 27.60 -8.28
C LYS A 61 -35.85 27.01 -6.89
N ARG A 62 -35.79 25.68 -6.77
CA ARG A 62 -35.75 25.02 -5.46
C ARG A 62 -34.63 25.66 -4.64
N GLY A 63 -34.93 26.10 -3.42
CA GLY A 63 -33.98 26.79 -2.55
C GLY A 63 -32.67 26.00 -2.32
N PRO A 64 -31.63 26.65 -1.75
CA PRO A 64 -30.33 26.02 -1.55
C PRO A 64 -30.49 24.73 -0.72
N LYS A 65 -29.91 23.63 -1.22
CA LYS A 65 -29.91 22.36 -0.48
C LYS A 65 -28.98 22.49 0.71
N HIS A 66 -29.53 22.55 1.93
CA HIS A 66 -28.74 22.51 3.16
C HIS A 66 -27.96 21.19 3.25
N SER A 67 -26.64 21.29 3.40
CA SER A 67 -25.72 20.17 3.54
C SER A 67 -25.50 19.83 5.02
N PHE A 68 -24.87 18.68 5.29
CA PHE A 68 -24.40 18.34 6.64
C PHE A 68 -23.40 19.38 7.19
N LYS A 69 -22.71 20.10 6.30
CA LYS A 69 -21.77 21.18 6.65
C LYS A 69 -22.46 22.39 7.29
N ASP A 70 -23.73 22.60 6.98
CA ASP A 70 -24.50 23.73 7.51
C ASP A 70 -25.17 23.39 8.85
N LYS A 71 -25.10 22.12 9.26
CA LYS A 71 -25.79 21.57 10.44
C LYS A 71 -24.85 21.12 11.56
N LEU A 72 -23.56 21.00 11.27
CA LEU A 72 -22.55 20.48 12.20
C LEU A 72 -21.50 21.56 12.41
N ASP A 73 -21.10 21.73 13.66
CA ASP A 73 -20.07 22.68 14.06
C ASP A 73 -18.69 22.00 14.16
N ASP A 74 -17.65 22.83 14.30
CA ASP A 74 -16.27 22.38 14.40
C ASP A 74 -16.03 21.51 15.64
N PHE A 75 -16.79 21.73 16.71
CA PHE A 75 -16.73 20.91 17.92
C PHE A 75 -17.19 19.47 17.66
N THR A 76 -18.33 19.31 16.97
CA THR A 76 -18.84 17.99 16.56
C THR A 76 -17.85 17.27 15.63
N PHE A 77 -17.25 18.02 14.69
CA PHE A 77 -16.21 17.47 13.82
C PHE A 77 -14.97 16.99 14.58
N ALA A 78 -14.50 17.75 15.58
CA ALA A 78 -13.37 17.37 16.43
C ALA A 78 -13.68 16.15 17.30
N ALA A 79 -14.89 16.07 17.87
CA ALA A 79 -15.31 14.95 18.69
C ALA A 79 -15.41 13.64 17.89
N ILE A 80 -15.97 13.67 16.68
CA ILE A 80 -16.00 12.51 15.77
C ILE A 80 -14.58 12.08 15.41
N ARG A 81 -13.68 13.04 15.10
CA ARG A 81 -12.27 12.74 14.83
C ARG A 81 -11.62 12.03 16.02
N ARG A 82 -11.82 12.50 17.25
CA ARG A 82 -11.29 11.86 18.46
C ARG A 82 -11.77 10.42 18.63
N LYS A 83 -13.07 10.15 18.43
CA LYS A 83 -13.62 8.78 18.50
C LYS A 83 -12.97 7.85 17.46
N VAL A 84 -12.74 8.33 16.23
CA VAL A 84 -12.02 7.57 15.20
C VAL A 84 -10.59 7.26 15.65
N HIS A 85 -9.89 8.23 16.24
CA HIS A 85 -8.53 8.03 16.75
C HIS A 85 -8.45 7.05 17.91
N ASN A 86 -9.48 6.97 18.78
CA ASN A 86 -9.54 5.97 19.84
C ASN A 86 -9.50 4.54 19.31
N PHE A 87 -10.12 4.25 18.16
CA PHE A 87 -9.97 2.94 17.51
C PHE A 87 -8.52 2.67 17.09
N PHE A 88 -7.81 3.68 16.61
CA PHE A 88 -6.38 3.53 16.26
C PHE A 88 -5.52 3.27 17.50
N TYR A 89 -5.75 3.98 18.61
CA TYR A 89 -5.05 3.73 19.88
C TYR A 89 -5.33 2.33 20.44
N ALA A 90 -6.55 1.84 20.31
CA ALA A 90 -6.94 0.47 20.69
C ALA A 90 -6.48 -0.61 19.68
N ASN A 91 -5.73 -0.23 18.64
CA ASN A 91 -5.30 -1.10 17.54
C ASN A 91 -6.46 -1.83 16.83
N GLU A 92 -7.64 -1.21 16.82
CA GLU A 92 -8.82 -1.71 16.13
C GLU A 92 -9.01 -1.00 14.78
N SER A 93 -9.57 -1.70 13.79
CA SER A 93 -9.89 -1.07 12.50
C SER A 93 -11.20 -0.28 12.60
N PRO A 94 -11.20 1.06 12.45
CA PRO A 94 -12.44 1.84 12.46
C PRO A 94 -13.16 1.68 11.13
N THR A 95 -14.16 0.81 11.09
CA THR A 95 -15.11 0.76 9.97
C THR A 95 -16.18 1.82 10.18
N ILE A 96 -16.80 2.32 9.10
CA ILE A 96 -17.90 3.29 9.22
C ILE A 96 -19.02 2.75 10.14
N ILE A 97 -19.28 1.44 10.13
CA ILE A 97 -20.28 0.80 10.99
C ILE A 97 -19.87 0.91 12.47
N LYS A 98 -18.61 0.63 12.81
CA LYS A 98 -18.11 0.75 14.19
C LYS A 98 -18.11 2.20 14.68
N ILE A 99 -17.68 3.14 13.83
CA ILE A 99 -17.69 4.57 14.16
C ILE A 99 -19.13 5.04 14.36
N LEU A 100 -20.06 4.64 13.47
CA LEU A 100 -21.47 5.00 13.56
C LEU A 100 -22.09 4.56 14.89
N LYS A 101 -21.78 3.33 15.32
CA LYS A 101 -22.22 2.81 16.61
C LYS A 101 -21.75 3.70 17.76
N VAL A 102 -20.43 3.95 17.85
CA VAL A 102 -19.84 4.73 18.96
C VAL A 102 -20.27 6.20 18.94
N VAL A 103 -20.47 6.79 17.76
CA VAL A 103 -20.91 8.19 17.65
C VAL A 103 -22.39 8.34 18.01
N ASN A 104 -23.25 7.42 17.59
CA ASN A 104 -24.68 7.47 17.90
C ASN A 104 -25.02 7.01 19.34
N GLU A 105 -24.11 6.28 19.99
CA GLU A 105 -24.21 5.92 21.41
C GLU A 105 -23.73 7.05 22.34
N ASP A 106 -23.07 8.08 21.81
CA ASP A 106 -22.59 9.22 22.58
C ASP A 106 -23.71 10.28 22.73
N PRO A 107 -24.18 10.57 23.96
CA PRO A 107 -25.27 11.51 24.18
C PRO A 107 -24.92 12.95 23.79
N ASP A 108 -23.62 13.27 23.72
CA ASP A 108 -23.13 14.61 23.38
C ASP A 108 -22.99 14.80 21.85
N LEU A 109 -23.29 13.78 21.04
CA LEU A 109 -23.18 13.83 19.59
C LEU A 109 -24.52 13.59 18.89
N PRO A 110 -24.76 14.26 17.75
CA PRO A 110 -25.98 14.04 16.98
C PRO A 110 -25.96 12.66 16.31
N ASN A 111 -27.14 12.07 16.17
CA ASN A 111 -27.29 10.80 15.46
C ASN A 111 -27.04 10.96 13.95
N PHE A 112 -26.20 10.10 13.40
CA PHE A 112 -25.91 10.05 11.98
C PHE A 112 -26.52 8.83 11.29
N SER A 113 -26.80 8.98 10.00
CA SER A 113 -26.95 7.84 9.09
C SER A 113 -25.57 7.41 8.56
N TRP A 114 -25.46 6.17 8.08
CA TRP A 114 -24.23 5.65 7.48
C TRP A 114 -23.68 6.54 6.34
N SER A 115 -24.57 7.04 5.47
CA SER A 115 -24.19 7.88 4.33
C SER A 115 -23.75 9.27 4.76
N THR A 116 -24.42 9.86 5.76
CA THR A 116 -24.03 11.15 6.36
C THR A 116 -22.66 11.04 7.01
N LEU A 117 -22.45 10.04 7.87
CA LEU A 117 -21.17 9.84 8.55
C LEU A 117 -20.04 9.59 7.55
N ARG A 118 -20.28 8.83 6.48
CA ARG A 118 -19.28 8.65 5.41
C ARG A 118 -18.87 9.97 4.76
N ASN A 119 -19.82 10.89 4.57
CA ASN A 119 -19.52 12.22 4.01
C ASN A 119 -18.81 13.12 5.02
N VAL A 120 -19.17 13.04 6.31
CA VAL A 120 -18.45 13.69 7.42
C VAL A 120 -17.01 13.20 7.49
N MET A 121 -16.77 11.89 7.41
CA MET A 121 -15.42 11.32 7.39
C MET A 121 -14.57 11.85 6.24
N LYS A 122 -15.16 11.97 5.03
CA LYS A 122 -14.48 12.60 3.89
C LYS A 122 -14.17 14.07 4.13
N HIS A 123 -15.09 14.80 4.76
CA HIS A 123 -14.90 16.21 5.11
C HIS A 123 -13.79 16.41 6.15
N LEU A 124 -13.67 15.49 7.11
CA LEU A 124 -12.59 15.42 8.08
C LEU A 124 -11.23 14.98 7.47
N ASN A 125 -11.16 14.81 6.15
CA ASN A 125 -10.02 14.33 5.36
C ASN A 125 -9.61 12.87 5.62
N PHE A 126 -10.52 12.04 6.16
CA PHE A 126 -10.30 10.60 6.18
C PHE A 126 -10.58 9.99 4.80
N LYS A 127 -9.64 9.18 4.31
CA LYS A 127 -9.74 8.46 3.04
C LYS A 127 -9.81 6.96 3.28
N TYR A 128 -10.81 6.30 2.69
CA TYR A 128 -10.86 4.85 2.66
C TYR A 128 -9.87 4.34 1.62
N VAL A 129 -8.72 3.88 2.09
CA VAL A 129 -7.64 3.33 1.26
C VAL A 129 -7.38 1.89 1.67
N THR A 130 -6.90 1.08 0.73
CA THR A 130 -6.32 -0.22 1.07
C THR A 130 -5.20 0.02 2.07
N LYS A 131 -5.21 -0.67 3.21
CA LYS A 131 -4.10 -0.63 4.17
C LYS A 131 -2.84 -1.15 3.48
N SER A 132 -2.08 -0.23 2.89
CA SER A 132 -0.65 -0.43 2.68
C SER A 132 0.00 -0.39 4.06
N ARG A 133 1.05 -1.19 4.27
CA ARG A 133 1.90 -1.16 5.46
C ARG A 133 2.67 0.17 5.52
N HIS A 134 1.99 1.30 5.57
CA HIS A 134 2.62 2.58 5.87
C HIS A 134 2.91 2.61 7.36
N SER A 135 3.92 1.83 7.77
CA SER A 135 4.33 1.66 9.16
C SER A 135 4.89 2.95 9.76
N ILE A 136 5.29 3.91 8.90
CA ILE A 136 5.93 5.19 9.25
C ILE A 136 5.29 5.89 10.47
N LEU A 137 3.95 5.90 10.57
CA LEU A 137 3.20 6.59 11.65
C LEU A 137 2.98 5.77 12.93
N ILE A 138 3.28 4.47 12.90
CA ILE A 138 3.04 3.50 13.99
C ILE A 138 4.34 2.75 14.33
N ASP A 139 5.47 3.14 13.73
CA ASP A 139 6.74 2.48 13.94
C ASP A 139 7.21 2.71 15.37
N ARG A 140 7.76 1.66 15.96
CA ARG A 140 8.38 1.76 17.27
C ARG A 140 9.63 2.65 17.20
N GLN A 141 9.98 3.30 18.31
CA GLN A 141 11.13 4.22 18.38
C GLN A 141 12.43 3.59 17.86
N ASP A 142 12.68 2.31 18.12
CA ASP A 142 13.85 1.59 17.62
C ASP A 142 13.87 1.46 16.08
N ILE A 143 12.70 1.26 15.45
CA ILE A 143 12.56 1.20 13.99
C ILE A 143 12.74 2.59 13.38
N ILE A 144 12.20 3.64 14.02
CA ILE A 144 12.40 5.04 13.60
C ILE A 144 13.90 5.39 13.61
N LEU A 145 14.62 5.04 14.67
CA LEU A 145 16.07 5.26 14.76
C LEU A 145 16.84 4.54 13.66
N TRP A 146 16.46 3.29 13.34
CA TRP A 146 17.07 2.54 12.25
C TRP A 146 16.79 3.17 10.89
N ARG A 147 15.54 3.59 10.65
CA ARG A 147 15.16 4.33 9.45
C ARG A 147 15.98 5.61 9.29
N GLN A 148 16.08 6.42 10.34
CA GLN A 148 16.87 7.65 10.33
C GLN A 148 18.35 7.41 10.05
N ARG A 149 18.95 6.36 10.65
CA ARG A 149 20.33 5.96 10.36
C ARG A 149 20.50 5.55 8.90
N TYR A 150 19.59 4.73 8.37
CA TYR A 150 19.60 4.32 6.97
C TYR A 150 19.50 5.53 6.03
N LEU A 151 18.48 6.39 6.22
CA LEU A 151 18.25 7.57 5.37
C LEU A 151 19.45 8.52 5.37
N ARG A 152 20.10 8.71 6.52
CA ARG A 152 21.32 9.51 6.62
C ARG A 152 22.48 8.88 5.85
N LYS A 153 22.72 7.57 6.06
CA LYS A 153 23.82 6.85 5.41
C LYS A 153 23.66 6.78 3.90
N ILE A 154 22.48 6.45 3.40
CA ILE A 154 22.27 6.35 1.96
C ILE A 154 22.45 7.71 1.27
N LYS A 155 22.01 8.80 1.91
CA LYS A 155 22.23 10.18 1.42
C LYS A 155 23.71 10.58 1.44
N GLU A 156 24.43 10.21 2.51
CA GLU A 156 25.88 10.40 2.62
C GLU A 156 26.62 9.69 1.48
N TYR A 157 26.34 8.41 1.25
CA TYR A 157 26.99 7.63 0.18
C TYR A 157 26.71 8.16 -1.21
N ARG A 158 25.48 8.62 -1.49
CA ARG A 158 25.18 9.31 -2.76
C ARG A 158 25.97 10.62 -2.91
N ARG A 159 26.11 11.40 -1.84
CA ARG A 159 26.91 12.65 -1.84
C ARG A 159 28.41 12.38 -2.06
N GLU A 160 28.92 11.27 -1.55
CA GLU A 160 30.29 10.80 -1.81
C GLU A 160 30.51 10.29 -3.24
N GLY A 161 29.46 10.21 -4.06
CA GLY A 161 29.54 9.68 -5.43
C GLY A 161 29.71 8.16 -5.47
N ARG A 162 29.41 7.44 -4.38
CA ARG A 162 29.46 5.98 -4.37
C ARG A 162 28.33 5.42 -5.23
N TYR A 163 28.66 4.44 -6.06
CA TYR A 163 27.65 3.69 -6.79
C TYR A 163 26.86 2.79 -5.83
N ILE A 164 25.53 2.78 -5.95
CA ILE A 164 24.65 1.99 -5.08
C ILE A 164 24.00 0.88 -5.89
N TYR A 165 24.29 -0.34 -5.47
CA TYR A 165 23.61 -1.54 -5.90
C TYR A 165 22.49 -1.90 -4.92
N TYR A 166 21.40 -2.43 -5.45
CA TYR A 166 20.24 -2.89 -4.72
C TYR A 166 20.05 -4.36 -5.01
N GLN A 167 20.00 -5.15 -3.95
CA GLN A 167 19.88 -6.59 -3.99
C GLN A 167 18.62 -7.00 -3.22
N ASP A 168 17.92 -8.00 -3.76
CA ASP A 168 16.79 -8.62 -3.11
C ASP A 168 16.45 -9.95 -3.77
N GLU A 169 15.64 -10.75 -3.09
CA GLU A 169 15.02 -11.95 -3.63
C GLU A 169 13.52 -11.80 -3.83
N THR A 170 12.98 -12.54 -4.79
CA THR A 170 11.57 -12.57 -5.05
C THR A 170 11.12 -13.93 -5.51
N TRP A 171 9.82 -14.20 -5.39
CA TRP A 171 9.23 -15.41 -5.95
C TRP A 171 8.11 -15.11 -6.94
N ILE A 172 7.95 -16.01 -7.90
CA ILE A 172 6.81 -16.04 -8.81
C ILE A 172 6.22 -17.45 -8.85
N ASN A 173 4.90 -17.53 -8.90
CA ASN A 173 4.18 -18.81 -8.92
C ASN A 173 3.89 -19.23 -10.37
N GLU A 174 3.78 -20.53 -10.61
CA GLU A 174 3.41 -21.11 -11.90
C GLU A 174 2.06 -20.54 -12.43
N GLY A 175 1.09 -20.38 -11.52
CA GLY A 175 -0.21 -19.78 -11.81
C GLY A 175 -0.24 -18.25 -11.86
N HIS A 176 0.89 -17.55 -11.98
CA HIS A 176 0.92 -16.09 -11.93
C HIS A 176 0.18 -15.48 -13.13
N ALA A 177 -0.92 -14.78 -12.84
CA ALA A 177 -1.85 -14.20 -13.82
C ALA A 177 -2.38 -12.83 -13.33
N PRO A 178 -3.05 -12.04 -14.20
CA PRO A 178 -3.61 -10.76 -13.80
C PRO A 178 -4.72 -10.94 -12.76
N LYS A 179 -4.71 -10.10 -11.72
CA LYS A 179 -5.69 -10.16 -10.61
C LYS A 179 -7.10 -9.72 -11.01
N LYS A 180 -7.24 -8.97 -12.10
CA LYS A 180 -8.52 -8.43 -12.58
C LYS A 180 -8.72 -8.90 -14.02
N ALA A 181 -9.91 -9.42 -14.29
CA ALA A 181 -10.33 -9.83 -15.63
C ALA A 181 -11.82 -9.52 -15.80
N TRP A 182 -12.24 -9.28 -17.04
CA TRP A 182 -13.64 -9.25 -17.40
C TRP A 182 -14.16 -10.69 -17.45
N ILE A 183 -15.29 -10.94 -16.78
CA ILE A 183 -15.94 -12.25 -16.74
C ILE A 183 -17.34 -12.06 -17.30
N ASP A 184 -17.71 -12.90 -18.26
CA ASP A 184 -19.07 -12.96 -18.77
C ASP A 184 -19.96 -13.64 -17.73
N GLN A 185 -20.92 -12.89 -17.18
CA GLN A 185 -21.86 -13.39 -16.19
C GLN A 185 -23.07 -14.11 -16.81
N THR A 186 -23.22 -14.07 -18.14
CA THR A 186 -24.29 -14.77 -18.86
C THR A 186 -23.98 -16.26 -19.04
N VAL A 187 -22.69 -16.62 -19.03
CA VAL A 187 -22.23 -18.00 -19.16
C VAL A 187 -22.20 -18.68 -17.78
N LEU A 188 -23.25 -19.44 -17.47
CA LEU A 188 -23.43 -20.06 -16.16
C LEU A 188 -22.69 -21.40 -15.97
N SER A 189 -22.29 -22.06 -17.06
CA SER A 189 -21.56 -23.33 -17.00
C SER A 189 -20.67 -23.58 -18.22
N SER A 190 -19.63 -24.39 -18.04
CA SER A 190 -18.74 -24.83 -19.14
C SER A 190 -19.49 -25.59 -20.23
N ARG A 191 -20.56 -26.32 -19.86
CA ARG A 191 -21.39 -27.06 -20.82
C ARG A 191 -22.21 -26.12 -21.68
N GLN A 192 -22.82 -25.10 -21.07
CA GLN A 192 -23.56 -24.06 -21.80
C GLN A 192 -22.64 -23.30 -22.74
N ALA A 193 -21.46 -22.88 -22.24
CA ALA A 193 -20.45 -22.21 -23.04
C ALA A 193 -20.11 -23.02 -24.30
N PHE A 194 -19.86 -24.32 -24.14
CA PHE A 194 -19.52 -25.21 -25.26
C PHE A 194 -20.66 -25.34 -26.28
N LEU A 195 -21.91 -25.51 -25.83
CA LEU A 195 -23.07 -25.63 -26.71
C LEU A 195 -23.34 -24.35 -27.51
N ASP A 196 -23.08 -23.18 -26.90
CA ASP A 196 -23.27 -21.87 -27.53
C ASP A 196 -22.06 -21.40 -28.35
N GLY A 197 -20.99 -22.20 -28.42
CA GLY A 197 -19.72 -21.79 -29.05
C GLY A 197 -18.95 -20.69 -28.30
N LEU A 198 -19.31 -20.45 -27.03
CA LEU A 198 -18.69 -19.49 -26.12
C LEU A 198 -17.62 -20.15 -25.24
N THR A 199 -16.95 -19.37 -24.41
CA THR A 199 -15.96 -19.86 -23.43
C THR A 199 -16.25 -19.29 -22.05
N THR A 200 -15.79 -19.97 -20.99
CA THR A 200 -15.90 -19.48 -19.60
C THR A 200 -14.80 -18.47 -19.23
N GLY A 201 -14.09 -17.91 -20.22
CA GLY A 201 -12.99 -16.98 -20.02
C GLY A 201 -11.62 -17.66 -19.81
N LEU A 202 -10.68 -16.92 -19.22
CA LEU A 202 -9.30 -17.38 -19.00
C LEU A 202 -9.28 -18.57 -18.03
N LYS A 203 -8.76 -19.72 -18.47
CA LYS A 203 -8.54 -20.89 -17.62
C LYS A 203 -7.37 -20.64 -16.68
N GLN A 204 -7.63 -20.13 -15.48
CA GLN A 204 -6.60 -20.11 -14.43
C GLN A 204 -6.43 -21.51 -13.82
N PRO A 205 -5.20 -21.95 -13.52
CA PRO A 205 -4.96 -23.24 -12.89
C PRO A 205 -5.57 -23.29 -11.49
N SER A 206 -6.02 -24.46 -11.06
CA SER A 206 -6.50 -24.70 -9.70
C SER A 206 -5.31 -24.73 -8.73
N GLY A 207 -5.11 -23.64 -7.99
CA GLY A 207 -4.04 -23.49 -7.01
C GLY A 207 -2.86 -22.64 -7.50
N LYS A 208 -1.90 -22.36 -6.61
CA LYS A 208 -0.75 -21.49 -6.93
C LYS A 208 0.31 -22.20 -7.80
N GLY A 209 0.35 -23.53 -7.80
CA GLY A 209 1.38 -24.31 -8.50
C GLY A 209 2.76 -24.17 -7.86
N LYS A 210 3.81 -24.59 -8.58
CA LYS A 210 5.20 -24.47 -8.12
C LYS A 210 5.64 -23.00 -7.98
N ARG A 211 6.74 -22.75 -7.26
CA ARG A 211 7.36 -21.43 -7.13
C ARG A 211 8.73 -21.39 -7.81
N LEU A 212 9.03 -20.28 -8.44
CA LEU A 212 10.35 -19.92 -8.95
C LEU A 212 10.91 -18.87 -8.00
N ILE A 213 12.08 -19.15 -7.43
CA ILE A 213 12.82 -18.22 -6.58
C ILE A 213 13.86 -17.53 -7.46
N VAL A 214 13.93 -16.21 -7.31
CA VAL A 214 14.81 -15.35 -8.08
C VAL A 214 15.56 -14.41 -7.14
N GLY A 215 16.87 -14.31 -7.28
CA GLY A 215 17.71 -13.30 -6.64
C GLY A 215 18.51 -12.55 -7.69
N HIS A 216 18.69 -11.25 -7.53
CA HIS A 216 19.51 -10.45 -8.45
C HIS A 216 19.99 -9.18 -7.76
N ILE A 217 20.85 -8.45 -8.46
CA ILE A 217 21.46 -7.21 -8.00
C ILE A 217 21.55 -6.25 -9.20
N GLY A 218 21.19 -4.99 -8.97
CA GLY A 218 21.23 -3.96 -10.00
C GLY A 218 21.31 -2.57 -9.39
N GLY A 219 21.57 -1.58 -10.23
CA GLY A 219 21.63 -0.17 -9.83
C GLY A 219 21.10 0.73 -10.95
N GLU A 220 21.43 2.01 -10.92
CA GLU A 220 20.96 2.99 -11.90
C GLU A 220 21.39 2.68 -13.35
N GLU A 221 22.47 1.93 -13.54
CA GLU A 221 22.97 1.48 -14.84
C GLU A 221 22.38 0.13 -15.29
N GLY A 222 21.45 -0.44 -14.51
CA GLY A 222 20.82 -1.71 -14.82
C GLY A 222 21.30 -2.87 -13.94
N PHE A 223 20.98 -4.09 -14.37
CA PHE A 223 21.39 -5.31 -13.70
C PHE A 223 22.88 -5.61 -13.92
N VAL A 224 23.52 -6.19 -12.90
CA VAL A 224 24.90 -6.68 -13.05
C VAL A 224 24.90 -7.95 -13.89
N GLU A 225 25.69 -7.98 -14.96
CA GLU A 225 25.76 -9.13 -15.87
C GLU A 225 26.15 -10.43 -15.14
N ASP A 226 25.54 -11.54 -15.56
CA ASP A 226 25.76 -12.88 -15.01
C ASP A 226 25.60 -12.97 -13.48
N SER A 227 24.70 -12.16 -12.90
CA SER A 227 24.38 -12.18 -11.47
C SER A 227 22.97 -12.67 -11.15
N LEU A 228 22.19 -13.08 -12.16
CA LEU A 228 20.85 -13.64 -11.96
C LEU A 228 20.94 -15.02 -11.29
N LEU A 229 20.36 -15.14 -10.09
CA LEU A 229 20.11 -16.41 -9.42
C LEU A 229 18.67 -16.82 -9.66
N ILE A 230 18.43 -17.97 -10.29
CA ILE A 230 17.08 -18.43 -10.60
C ILE A 230 16.97 -19.95 -10.44
N PHE A 231 16.02 -20.41 -9.61
CA PHE A 231 15.79 -21.85 -9.39
C PHE A 231 14.35 -22.15 -8.99
N GLU A 232 13.89 -23.36 -9.32
CA GLU A 232 12.57 -23.85 -8.94
C GLU A 232 12.58 -24.41 -7.52
N ALA A 233 11.56 -24.07 -6.74
CA ALA A 233 11.37 -24.67 -5.43
C ALA A 233 10.99 -26.15 -5.54
N LYS A 234 11.67 -27.02 -4.78
CA LYS A 234 11.32 -28.45 -4.66
C LYS A 234 10.08 -28.61 -3.76
N LYS A 235 9.36 -29.73 -3.93
CA LYS A 235 7.96 -29.97 -3.48
C LYS A 235 7.59 -29.51 -2.05
N ASN A 236 6.41 -28.88 -1.95
CA ASN A 236 5.40 -28.90 -0.87
C ASN A 236 5.86 -28.86 0.60
N LYS A 237 6.73 -27.94 0.98
CA LYS A 237 6.70 -27.42 2.35
C LYS A 237 6.48 -25.92 2.30
N GLU A 238 5.55 -25.44 3.12
CA GLU A 238 5.19 -24.02 3.25
C GLU A 238 6.35 -23.16 3.76
N ASP A 239 7.45 -23.81 4.17
CA ASP A 239 8.67 -23.22 4.71
C ASP A 239 9.80 -23.20 3.66
N TYR A 240 9.84 -22.11 2.89
CA TYR A 240 10.82 -21.85 1.82
C TYR A 240 12.21 -21.48 2.36
N HIS A 241 12.35 -21.28 3.68
CA HIS A 241 13.64 -20.99 4.32
C HIS A 241 14.65 -22.14 4.23
N GLN A 242 14.26 -23.31 3.70
CA GLN A 242 15.17 -24.44 3.53
C GLN A 242 16.00 -24.38 2.23
N GLU A 243 15.56 -23.65 1.20
CA GLU A 243 16.26 -23.63 -0.10
C GLU A 243 17.12 -22.39 -0.33
N MET A 244 16.60 -21.20 0.00
CA MET A 244 17.44 -20.01 0.17
C MET A 244 17.98 -20.01 1.60
N ASN A 245 19.20 -20.52 1.75
CA ASN A 245 19.92 -20.55 3.02
C ASN A 245 21.19 -19.70 2.92
N ALA A 246 21.87 -19.50 4.05
CA ALA A 246 23.07 -18.68 4.13
C ALA A 246 24.16 -19.16 3.16
N ASP A 247 24.38 -20.47 3.03
CA ASP A 247 25.42 -21.03 2.17
C ASP A 247 25.17 -20.77 0.68
N SER A 248 23.92 -20.97 0.22
CA SER A 248 23.50 -20.69 -1.16
C SER A 248 23.65 -19.21 -1.50
N PHE A 249 23.21 -18.33 -0.59
CA PHE A 249 23.32 -16.88 -0.77
C PHE A 249 24.78 -16.44 -0.77
N GLU A 250 25.58 -16.87 0.20
CA GLU A 250 27.01 -16.53 0.30
C GLU A 250 27.79 -17.01 -0.92
N LYS A 251 27.51 -18.21 -1.43
CA LYS A 251 28.14 -18.72 -2.66
C LYS A 251 27.82 -17.82 -3.86
N TRP A 252 26.56 -17.43 -4.02
CA TRP A 252 26.15 -16.52 -5.09
C TRP A 252 26.80 -15.14 -4.91
N PHE A 253 26.71 -14.57 -3.71
CA PHE A 253 27.24 -13.24 -3.40
C PHE A 253 28.75 -13.16 -3.62
N ARG A 254 29.50 -14.22 -3.25
CA ARG A 254 30.93 -14.34 -3.55
C ARG A 254 31.26 -14.23 -5.04
N GLY A 255 30.42 -14.80 -5.90
CA GLY A 255 30.59 -14.72 -7.35
C GLY A 255 30.21 -13.36 -7.96
N VAL A 256 29.36 -12.60 -7.26
CA VAL A 256 28.90 -11.28 -7.67
C VAL A 256 29.87 -10.18 -7.28
N LEU A 257 30.45 -10.25 -6.07
CA LEU A 257 31.31 -9.20 -5.50
C LEU A 257 32.43 -8.72 -6.45
N PRO A 258 33.18 -9.60 -7.17
CA PRO A 258 34.23 -9.17 -8.09
C PRO A 258 33.72 -8.37 -9.31
N LYS A 259 32.42 -8.43 -9.60
CA LYS A 259 31.78 -7.74 -10.74
C LYS A 259 31.27 -6.35 -10.37
N LEU A 260 31.25 -6.02 -9.07
CA LEU A 260 30.77 -4.73 -8.59
C LEU A 260 31.87 -3.68 -8.67
N LYS A 261 31.47 -2.43 -8.87
CA LYS A 261 32.41 -1.30 -8.86
C LYS A 261 33.10 -1.19 -7.48
N PRO A 262 34.39 -0.83 -7.44
CA PRO A 262 35.08 -0.59 -6.18
C PRO A 262 34.43 0.58 -5.42
N ASN A 263 34.57 0.60 -4.09
CA ASN A 263 34.02 1.65 -3.22
C ASN A 263 32.49 1.84 -3.32
N SER A 264 31.78 0.83 -3.83
CA SER A 264 30.32 0.83 -3.96
C SER A 264 29.61 0.41 -2.67
N VAL A 265 28.29 0.60 -2.66
CA VAL A 265 27.40 0.20 -1.57
C VAL A 265 26.40 -0.82 -2.09
N VAL A 266 26.18 -1.90 -1.35
CA VAL A 266 25.11 -2.86 -1.61
C VAL A 266 24.02 -2.70 -0.55
N VAL A 267 22.83 -2.32 -1.00
CA VAL A 267 21.61 -2.25 -0.18
C VAL A 267 20.89 -3.60 -0.25
N MET A 268 20.59 -4.17 0.92
CA MET A 268 19.86 -5.44 1.05
C MET A 268 19.06 -5.48 2.35
N ASP A 269 18.16 -6.45 2.50
CA ASP A 269 17.32 -6.58 3.70
C ASP A 269 18.09 -7.23 4.89
N ASN A 270 17.37 -7.47 5.98
CA ASN A 270 17.89 -8.10 7.21
C ASN A 270 17.39 -9.54 7.39
N ALA A 271 17.15 -10.28 6.31
CA ALA A 271 16.74 -11.67 6.44
C ALA A 271 17.77 -12.50 7.25
N PRO A 272 17.33 -13.49 8.03
CA PRO A 272 18.22 -14.26 8.90
C PRO A 272 19.42 -14.88 8.17
N TYR A 273 19.24 -15.30 6.91
CA TYR A 273 20.30 -15.91 6.10
C TYR A 273 21.35 -14.91 5.60
N HIS A 274 21.03 -13.61 5.47
CA HIS A 274 22.06 -12.60 5.20
C HIS A 274 22.80 -12.14 6.46
N SER A 275 22.23 -12.42 7.63
CA SER A 275 22.71 -11.96 8.94
C SER A 275 23.43 -13.06 9.71
N ARG A 276 24.02 -14.05 9.00
CA ARG A 276 24.84 -15.08 9.65
C ARG A 276 26.07 -14.41 10.26
N LYS A 277 26.18 -14.53 11.58
CA LYS A 277 27.34 -14.01 12.32
C LYS A 277 28.58 -14.81 11.96
N LEU A 278 29.70 -14.10 11.74
CA LEU A 278 31.00 -14.72 11.48
C LEU A 278 31.43 -15.59 12.66
N GLU A 279 31.16 -15.12 13.88
CA GLU A 279 31.40 -15.85 15.11
C GLU A 279 30.12 -16.02 15.92
N SER A 280 29.97 -17.22 16.50
CA SER A 280 28.84 -17.50 17.37
C SER A 280 29.18 -17.07 18.80
N LEU A 281 28.34 -16.19 19.35
CA LEU A 281 28.47 -15.76 20.74
C LEU A 281 28.19 -16.94 21.68
N PRO A 282 28.98 -17.08 22.76
CA PRO A 282 28.64 -17.98 23.84
C PRO A 282 27.23 -17.71 24.36
N LYS A 283 26.43 -18.78 24.50
CA LYS A 283 25.06 -18.73 25.04
C LYS A 283 24.99 -19.57 26.31
N MET A 284 23.95 -19.36 27.11
CA MET A 284 23.68 -20.21 28.30
C MET A 284 23.54 -21.70 27.97
N SER A 285 23.30 -22.06 26.70
CA SER A 285 23.29 -23.45 26.23
C SER A 285 24.68 -24.06 25.99
N TRP A 286 25.75 -23.26 25.85
CA TRP A 286 27.13 -23.76 25.65
C TRP A 286 27.68 -24.39 26.92
N THR A 287 28.65 -25.29 26.86
CA THR A 287 29.30 -25.82 28.07
C THR A 287 30.20 -24.74 28.71
N LYS A 288 30.37 -24.77 30.05
CA LYS A 288 31.24 -23.80 30.75
C LYS A 288 32.67 -23.78 30.16
N PRO A 289 33.33 -24.93 29.88
CA PRO A 289 34.65 -24.95 29.23
C PRO A 289 34.69 -24.22 27.89
N ARG A 290 33.67 -24.40 27.04
CA ARG A 290 33.57 -23.73 25.73
C ARG A 290 33.41 -22.22 25.85
N ILE A 291 32.73 -21.74 26.90
CA ILE A 291 32.62 -20.30 27.20
C ILE A 291 33.98 -19.73 27.62
N LEU A 292 34.74 -20.47 28.46
CA LEU A 292 36.08 -20.07 28.90
C LEU A 292 37.06 -20.04 27.72
N GLU A 293 37.08 -21.07 26.86
CA GLU A 293 37.91 -21.09 25.65
C GLU A 293 37.63 -19.88 24.75
N TRP A 294 36.37 -19.52 24.56
CA TRP A 294 36.00 -18.35 23.78
C TRP A 294 36.54 -17.06 24.41
N LEU A 295 36.35 -16.85 25.71
CA LEU A 295 36.85 -15.67 26.42
C LEU A 295 38.39 -15.58 26.36
N THR A 296 39.08 -16.71 26.52
CA THR A 296 40.54 -16.80 26.37
C THR A 296 40.97 -16.47 24.94
N SER A 297 40.27 -16.98 23.92
CA SER A 297 40.58 -16.71 22.51
C SER A 297 40.46 -15.22 22.13
N LYS A 298 39.63 -14.48 22.88
CA LYS A 298 39.40 -13.04 22.71
C LYS A 298 40.25 -12.18 23.64
N ASN A 299 41.10 -12.82 24.45
CA ASN A 299 41.96 -12.16 25.43
C ASN A 299 41.17 -11.30 26.43
N ILE A 300 39.97 -11.76 26.81
CA ILE A 300 39.11 -11.10 27.80
C ILE A 300 39.47 -11.63 29.19
N LEU A 301 39.58 -10.75 30.18
CA LEU A 301 39.87 -11.12 31.56
C LEU A 301 38.63 -11.73 32.24
N PHE A 302 38.79 -12.89 32.88
CA PHE A 302 37.74 -13.55 33.66
C PHE A 302 38.36 -14.45 34.74
N GLU A 303 37.59 -14.78 35.78
CA GLU A 303 37.99 -15.79 36.76
C GLU A 303 37.35 -17.14 36.43
N ALA A 304 38.14 -18.21 36.33
CA ALA A 304 37.66 -19.54 35.94
C ALA A 304 36.63 -20.15 36.93
N THR A 305 36.66 -19.70 38.19
CA THR A 305 35.72 -20.09 39.25
C THR A 305 34.33 -19.50 39.06
N MET A 306 34.19 -18.39 38.31
CA MET A 306 32.91 -17.71 38.08
C MET A 306 31.82 -18.66 37.59
N VAL A 307 30.60 -18.44 38.05
CA VAL A 307 29.44 -19.17 37.56
C VAL A 307 29.14 -18.80 36.11
N LYS A 308 28.52 -19.72 35.39
CA LYS A 308 28.23 -19.60 33.96
C LYS A 308 27.45 -18.32 33.60
N ALA A 309 26.54 -17.89 34.48
CA ALA A 309 25.77 -16.67 34.30
C ALA A 309 26.68 -15.42 34.25
N THR A 310 27.64 -15.32 35.17
CA THR A 310 28.62 -14.21 35.22
C THR A 310 29.52 -14.20 34.00
N LEU A 311 29.99 -15.37 33.54
CA LEU A 311 30.79 -15.49 32.32
C LEU A 311 30.00 -15.01 31.09
N ILE A 312 28.71 -15.35 31.00
CA ILE A 312 27.84 -14.87 29.92
C ILE A 312 27.57 -13.36 30.02
N ASP A 313 27.54 -12.79 31.23
CA ASP A 313 27.41 -11.35 31.40
C ASP A 313 28.64 -10.59 30.88
N ILE A 314 29.85 -11.08 31.18
CA ILE A 314 31.11 -10.56 30.61
C ILE A 314 31.08 -10.63 29.08
N VAL A 315 30.64 -11.75 28.51
CA VAL A 315 30.47 -11.90 27.04
C VAL A 315 29.50 -10.86 26.47
N ARG A 316 28.42 -10.50 27.20
CA ARG A 316 27.47 -9.47 26.77
C ARG A 316 28.06 -8.06 26.81
N GLN A 317 28.86 -7.76 27.82
CA GLN A 317 29.52 -6.45 27.96
C GLN A 317 30.51 -6.20 26.80
N HIS A 318 31.21 -7.24 26.36
CA HIS A 318 32.16 -7.19 25.24
C HIS A 318 31.54 -7.51 23.86
N LYS A 319 30.20 -7.57 23.76
CA LYS A 319 29.50 -7.99 22.54
C LYS A 319 29.78 -7.07 21.35
N GLN A 320 29.80 -5.76 21.60
CA GLN A 320 29.87 -4.73 20.57
C GLN A 320 31.28 -4.60 19.98
N GLU A 321 32.31 -4.83 20.79
CA GLU A 321 33.73 -4.77 20.40
C GLU A 321 34.17 -5.99 19.56
N HIS A 322 33.55 -7.15 19.78
CA HIS A 322 34.07 -8.41 19.24
C HIS A 322 33.15 -9.17 18.28
N CYS A 323 31.86 -8.84 18.14
CA CYS A 323 30.91 -9.83 17.60
C CYS A 323 29.67 -9.34 16.81
N ASP A 324 29.69 -8.13 16.26
CA ASP A 324 28.64 -7.67 15.33
C ASP A 324 29.08 -7.67 13.85
N LYS A 325 30.00 -8.58 13.50
CA LYS A 325 30.41 -8.82 12.11
C LYS A 325 29.60 -9.94 11.48
N TYR A 326 28.97 -9.64 10.35
CA TYR A 326 28.27 -10.62 9.53
C TYR A 326 29.20 -11.15 8.43
N VAL A 327 29.03 -12.43 8.07
CA VAL A 327 29.86 -13.07 7.03
C VAL A 327 29.75 -12.30 5.70
N VAL A 328 28.53 -11.93 5.32
CA VAL A 328 28.24 -11.17 4.10
C VAL A 328 28.95 -9.81 4.10
N ASP A 329 28.94 -9.13 5.24
CA ASP A 329 29.53 -7.79 5.37
C ASP A 329 31.06 -7.86 5.27
N GLU A 330 31.70 -8.86 5.89
CA GLU A 330 33.15 -9.07 5.78
C GLU A 330 33.57 -9.50 4.36
N MET A 331 32.77 -10.33 3.69
CA MET A 331 33.00 -10.69 2.29
C MET A 331 32.97 -9.46 1.37
N ALA A 332 32.00 -8.55 1.59
CA ALA A 332 31.92 -7.30 0.85
C ALA A 332 33.09 -6.37 1.17
N ALA A 333 33.45 -6.24 2.46
CA ALA A 333 34.56 -5.40 2.91
C ALA A 333 35.89 -5.79 2.28
N GLN A 334 36.16 -7.09 2.07
CA GLN A 334 37.34 -7.59 1.37
C GLN A 334 37.46 -7.07 -0.08
N HIS A 335 36.35 -6.67 -0.69
CA HIS A 335 36.30 -6.10 -2.03
C HIS A 335 36.16 -4.56 -2.01
N GLY A 336 36.29 -3.93 -0.83
CA GLY A 336 36.09 -2.48 -0.66
C GLY A 336 34.64 -2.05 -0.83
N ILE A 337 33.69 -2.96 -0.58
CA ILE A 337 32.25 -2.73 -0.75
C ILE A 337 31.59 -2.65 0.62
N ILE A 338 30.68 -1.69 0.78
CA ILE A 338 29.92 -1.51 2.02
C ILE A 338 28.54 -2.15 1.88
N VAL A 339 28.09 -2.88 2.89
CA VAL A 339 26.70 -3.35 2.98
C VAL A 339 25.88 -2.36 3.80
N LEU A 340 24.76 -1.89 3.23
CA LEU A 340 23.80 -1.05 3.92
C LEU A 340 22.47 -1.80 4.07
N ARG A 341 22.08 -2.07 5.31
CA ARG A 341 20.87 -2.86 5.61
C ARG A 341 19.62 -1.99 5.64
N LEU A 342 18.54 -2.48 5.04
CA LEU A 342 17.24 -1.83 5.10
C LEU A 342 16.64 -1.89 6.51
N PRO A 343 15.95 -0.83 6.94
CA PRO A 343 15.17 -0.87 8.17
C PRO A 343 14.10 -1.98 8.13
N PRO A 344 13.85 -2.69 9.24
CA PRO A 344 12.79 -3.69 9.32
C PRO A 344 11.45 -3.12 8.84
N TYR A 345 10.71 -3.93 8.08
CA TYR A 345 9.39 -3.59 7.51
C TYR A 345 9.37 -2.48 6.45
N HIS A 346 10.52 -1.97 6.01
CA HIS A 346 10.62 -0.90 5.02
C HIS A 346 11.15 -1.36 3.65
N CYS A 347 10.60 -2.44 3.09
CA CYS A 347 10.98 -2.89 1.75
C CYS A 347 10.65 -1.85 0.66
N GLU A 348 9.72 -0.92 0.92
CA GLU A 348 9.42 0.19 0.01
C GLU A 348 10.57 1.16 -0.20
N LEU A 349 11.65 1.06 0.57
CA LEU A 349 12.92 1.78 0.39
C LEU A 349 13.90 1.05 -0.55
N ASN A 350 13.54 -0.13 -1.05
CA ASN A 350 14.35 -0.88 -2.01
C ASN A 350 13.78 -0.75 -3.44
N PRO A 351 14.47 -0.09 -4.38
CA PRO A 351 13.95 0.12 -5.74
C PRO A 351 13.79 -1.17 -6.54
N ILE A 352 14.54 -2.23 -6.23
CA ILE A 352 14.42 -3.53 -6.91
C ILE A 352 13.03 -4.14 -6.74
N GLU A 353 12.28 -3.79 -5.69
CA GLU A 353 10.89 -4.22 -5.50
C GLU A 353 9.96 -3.68 -6.60
N LEU A 354 10.24 -2.46 -7.11
CA LEU A 354 9.53 -1.90 -8.26
C LEU A 354 9.95 -2.60 -9.56
N VAL A 355 11.20 -3.05 -9.64
CA VAL A 355 11.72 -3.82 -10.77
C VAL A 355 11.07 -5.20 -10.81
N TRP A 356 10.93 -5.86 -9.66
CA TRP A 356 10.16 -7.10 -9.50
C TRP A 356 8.71 -6.94 -9.91
N ALA A 357 8.07 -5.83 -9.53
CA ALA A 357 6.70 -5.56 -9.96
C ALA A 357 6.56 -5.49 -11.49
N GLN A 358 7.54 -4.91 -12.19
CA GLN A 358 7.56 -4.84 -13.65
C GLN A 358 7.76 -6.21 -14.30
N ALA A 359 8.76 -6.98 -13.86
CA ALA A 359 9.02 -8.33 -14.37
C ALA A 359 7.82 -9.27 -14.15
N LYS A 360 7.26 -9.29 -12.94
CA LYS A 360 6.06 -10.08 -12.62
C LYS A 360 4.85 -9.62 -13.42
N GLY A 361 4.69 -8.31 -13.64
CA GLY A 361 3.64 -7.75 -14.49
C GLY A 361 3.77 -8.15 -15.96
N TYR A 362 4.99 -8.38 -16.46
CA TYR A 362 5.22 -8.96 -17.78
C TYR A 362 4.75 -10.42 -17.83
N VAL A 363 5.19 -11.24 -16.86
CA VAL A 363 4.76 -12.65 -16.78
C VAL A 363 3.24 -12.75 -16.67
N ALA A 364 2.61 -11.96 -15.80
CA ALA A 364 1.16 -11.98 -15.62
C ALA A 364 0.39 -11.74 -16.93
N ARG A 365 0.89 -10.88 -17.83
CA ARG A 365 0.22 -10.56 -19.10
C ARG A 365 0.46 -11.63 -20.18
N ASN A 366 1.55 -12.37 -20.09
CA ASN A 366 2.02 -13.28 -21.14
C ASN A 366 1.91 -14.76 -20.77
N ASN A 367 1.66 -15.10 -19.50
CA ASN A 367 1.54 -16.47 -19.03
C ASN A 367 0.22 -17.10 -19.49
N LYS A 368 0.29 -17.91 -20.54
CA LYS A 368 -0.86 -18.60 -21.14
C LYS A 368 -0.93 -20.09 -20.77
N THR A 369 0.21 -20.71 -20.53
CA THR A 369 0.33 -22.18 -20.38
C THR A 369 0.36 -22.61 -18.92
N PHE A 370 0.71 -21.71 -17.99
CA PHE A 370 0.89 -22.01 -16.57
C PHE A 370 1.83 -23.21 -16.34
N LYS A 371 2.91 -23.27 -17.14
CA LYS A 371 4.00 -24.23 -16.96
C LYS A 371 5.22 -23.49 -16.44
N MET A 372 5.89 -24.06 -15.44
CA MET A 372 7.05 -23.41 -14.82
C MET A 372 8.17 -23.07 -15.82
N THR A 373 8.40 -23.92 -16.82
CA THR A 373 9.40 -23.67 -17.88
C THR A 373 9.11 -22.38 -18.66
N GLU A 374 7.84 -22.14 -19.00
CA GLU A 374 7.42 -20.91 -19.68
C GLU A 374 7.43 -19.71 -18.73
N VAL A 375 7.01 -19.89 -17.48
CA VAL A 375 7.09 -18.82 -16.47
C VAL A 375 8.52 -18.35 -16.26
N LYS A 376 9.49 -19.27 -16.21
CA LYS A 376 10.91 -18.95 -16.13
C LYS A 376 11.37 -18.12 -17.33
N LYS A 377 11.07 -18.59 -18.55
CA LYS A 377 11.41 -17.89 -19.79
C LYS A 377 10.80 -16.48 -19.85
N LEU A 378 9.50 -16.37 -19.56
CA LEU A 378 8.80 -15.08 -19.52
C LEU A 378 9.36 -14.15 -18.44
N PHE A 379 9.84 -14.69 -17.32
CA PHE A 379 10.47 -13.89 -16.28
C PHE A 379 11.81 -13.33 -16.78
N GLU A 380 12.66 -14.17 -17.37
CA GLU A 380 13.93 -13.76 -17.99
C GLU A 380 13.72 -12.72 -19.10
N GLU A 381 12.75 -12.91 -19.99
CA GLU A 381 12.33 -11.90 -20.99
C GLU A 381 11.84 -10.61 -20.32
N GLY A 382 11.06 -10.74 -19.24
CA GLY A 382 10.61 -9.62 -18.42
C GLY A 382 11.76 -8.80 -17.84
N LEU A 383 12.85 -9.46 -17.42
CA LEU A 383 14.07 -8.79 -16.95
C LEU A 383 14.82 -8.08 -18.08
N GLN A 384 14.91 -8.68 -19.27
CA GLN A 384 15.53 -8.07 -20.44
C GLN A 384 14.83 -6.78 -20.88
N HIS A 385 13.53 -6.67 -20.64
CA HIS A 385 12.77 -5.43 -20.89
C HIS A 385 13.04 -4.31 -19.87
N ILE A 386 13.80 -4.57 -18.80
CA ILE A 386 14.13 -3.58 -17.77
C ILE A 386 15.47 -2.94 -18.16
N THR A 387 15.35 -1.82 -18.87
CA THR A 387 16.51 -1.03 -19.31
C THR A 387 17.10 -0.19 -18.17
N PRO A 388 18.33 0.32 -18.32
CA PRO A 388 18.93 1.26 -17.35
C PRO A 388 18.02 2.45 -17.02
N GLU A 389 17.29 2.99 -18.00
CA GLU A 389 16.38 4.12 -17.78
C GLU A 389 15.21 3.76 -16.86
N LYS A 390 14.67 2.53 -16.97
CA LYS A 390 13.63 2.03 -16.07
C LYS A 390 14.18 1.83 -14.66
N TRP A 391 15.40 1.31 -14.54
CA TRP A 391 16.10 1.18 -13.27
C TRP A 391 16.29 2.54 -12.60
N ASN A 392 16.82 3.52 -13.33
CA ASN A 392 17.01 4.88 -12.85
C ASN A 392 15.68 5.52 -12.41
N SER A 393 14.59 5.31 -13.17
CA SER A 393 13.25 5.78 -12.78
C SER A 393 12.78 5.16 -11.46
N CYS A 394 13.02 3.87 -11.23
CA CYS A 394 12.73 3.21 -9.96
C CYS A 394 13.55 3.81 -8.81
N VAL A 395 14.86 3.99 -8.99
CA VAL A 395 15.74 4.60 -7.99
C VAL A 395 15.29 6.04 -7.68
N SER A 396 15.04 6.85 -8.70
CA SER A 396 14.52 8.21 -8.57
C SER A 396 13.18 8.27 -7.81
N HIS A 397 12.29 7.29 -8.01
CA HIS A 397 11.05 7.20 -7.27
C HIS A 397 11.28 6.91 -5.77
N ILE A 398 12.26 6.05 -5.46
CA ILE A 398 12.62 5.73 -4.07
C ILE A 398 13.28 6.90 -3.38
N ILE A 399 14.18 7.64 -4.05
CA ILE A 399 14.79 8.86 -3.48
C ILE A 399 13.71 9.86 -3.03
N LYS A 400 12.67 10.07 -3.85
CA LYS A 400 11.53 10.93 -3.49
C LYS A 400 10.76 10.41 -2.27
N LYS A 401 10.65 9.10 -2.10
CA LYS A 401 10.04 8.48 -0.91
C LYS A 401 10.92 8.67 0.32
N GLU A 402 12.22 8.46 0.19
CA GLU A 402 13.21 8.69 1.25
C GLU A 402 13.13 10.13 1.77
N ASP A 403 13.16 11.13 0.89
CA ASP A 403 13.06 12.55 1.26
C ASP A 403 11.73 12.86 1.96
N LYS A 404 10.63 12.28 1.47
CA LYS A 404 9.31 12.42 2.11
C LYS A 404 9.29 11.80 3.50
N MET A 405 9.87 10.61 3.68
CA MET A 405 9.95 9.94 4.99
C MET A 405 10.81 10.75 5.96
N TYR A 406 11.95 11.26 5.50
CA TYR A 406 12.83 12.11 6.28
C TYR A 406 12.11 13.39 6.76
N GLY A 407 11.36 14.05 5.87
CA GLY A 407 10.58 15.24 6.22
C GLY A 407 9.41 14.96 7.17
N LEU A 408 8.75 13.80 7.05
CA LEU A 408 7.66 13.41 7.94
C LEU A 408 8.13 13.18 9.38
N ASP A 409 9.29 12.53 9.56
CA ASP A 409 9.84 12.30 10.91
C ASP A 409 10.08 13.64 11.63
N HIS A 410 10.63 14.65 10.93
CA HIS A 410 10.77 16.01 11.49
C HIS A 410 9.44 16.70 11.82
N MET A 411 8.38 16.46 11.03
CA MET A 411 7.07 17.02 11.32
C MET A 411 6.43 16.38 12.56
N ILE A 412 6.64 15.06 12.76
CA ILE A 412 6.12 14.35 13.92
C ILE A 412 6.73 14.88 15.21
N ASP A 413 8.04 15.11 15.26
CA ASP A 413 8.71 15.69 16.43
C ASP A 413 8.15 17.08 16.74
N ASN A 414 8.07 17.97 15.73
CA ASN A 414 7.52 19.32 15.89
C ASN A 414 6.07 19.34 16.42
N VAL A 415 5.25 18.37 16.00
CA VAL A 415 3.86 18.26 16.46
C VAL A 415 3.80 17.70 17.88
N THR A 416 4.62 16.70 18.19
CA THR A 416 4.70 16.08 19.53
C THR A 416 5.16 17.10 20.58
N ASP A 417 6.17 17.91 20.26
CA ASP A 417 6.68 18.96 21.14
C ASP A 417 5.63 20.05 21.39
N ARG A 418 4.85 20.44 20.37
CA ARG A 418 3.73 21.39 20.53
C ARG A 418 2.62 20.85 21.44
N PHE A 419 2.34 19.55 21.38
CA PHE A 419 1.35 18.94 22.27
C PHE A 419 1.87 18.83 23.72
N LEU A 420 3.17 18.61 23.93
CA LEU A 420 3.79 18.63 25.25
C LEU A 420 3.72 20.03 25.89
N ILE A 421 4.07 21.08 25.14
CA ILE A 421 4.03 22.46 25.62
C ILE A 421 2.60 22.85 26.05
N ASN A 422 1.59 22.52 25.24
CA ASN A 422 0.20 22.84 25.55
C ASN A 422 -0.38 22.04 26.74
N VAL A 423 0.19 20.89 27.10
CA VAL A 423 -0.22 20.11 28.28
C VAL A 423 0.46 20.64 29.54
N THR A 424 1.69 21.16 29.44
CA THR A 424 2.40 21.76 30.58
C THR A 424 1.91 23.17 30.93
N GLU A 425 1.30 23.89 30.00
CA GLU A 425 0.75 25.24 30.24
C GLU A 425 -0.68 25.23 30.82
N SER A 426 -1.34 24.06 30.98
CA SER A 426 -2.70 23.98 31.51
C SER A 426 -2.82 23.64 33.00
N ASP A 427 -1.72 23.33 33.69
CA ASP A 427 -1.72 22.97 35.12
C ASP A 427 -0.85 23.94 35.95
N SER A 428 -1.08 25.25 35.80
CA SER A 428 -0.73 26.22 36.86
C SER A 428 -1.98 26.53 37.67
N ASP A 429 -2.31 25.63 38.61
CA ASP A 429 -3.30 25.89 39.66
C ASP A 429 -2.79 27.04 40.54
N ASP A 430 -3.51 28.15 40.50
CA ASP A 430 -3.47 29.23 41.48
C ASP A 430 -3.82 28.68 42.87
N PHE A 431 -2.82 28.57 43.74
CA PHE A 431 -3.02 28.56 45.19
C PHE A 431 -2.28 29.74 45.81
N LEU A 432 -2.89 30.92 45.76
CA LEU A 432 -2.57 32.01 46.68
C LEU A 432 -3.25 31.71 48.01
N SER A 433 -2.45 31.37 49.02
CA SER A 433 -2.87 31.42 50.42
C SER A 433 -2.65 32.85 50.93
N ASP A 434 -3.75 33.57 51.17
CA ASP A 434 -3.72 34.77 52.00
C ASP A 434 -3.48 34.35 53.46
N ASN A 435 -2.35 34.79 54.01
CA ASN A 435 -2.13 34.90 55.44
C ASN A 435 -1.58 36.31 55.73
N GLU A 436 -2.30 36.98 56.63
CA GLU A 436 -2.09 38.30 57.27
C GLU A 436 -2.61 39.55 56.58
#